data_AF-A0A927EEK4-F1
#
_entry.id   AF-A0A927EEK4-F1
#
_cell.length_a   1.000
_cell.length_b   1.000
_cell.length_c   1.000
_cell.angle_alpha   90.00
_cell.angle_beta   90.00
_cell.angle_gamma   90.00
#
_symmetry.space_group_name_H-M   'P 1'
#
loop_
_entity.id
_entity.type
_entity.pdbx_description
1 polymer ?
#
loop_
_entity_poly.entity_id
_entity_poly.type
_entity_poly.pdbx_seq_one_letter_code
_entity_poly.pdbx_strand_id
1 'polypeptide(L)'
;MTHNYDPARGAFRNLCSLSDEAAGAVLAAISVSGLRAIKSNYLARRRATEAWLLSECTEKLGEPRLRYPVYFFLGDMADGLDASRPCSHVVPLAHFPTDAITFTYPDSMASYQLGFRDDLASERLPHHGKVFTLSELEALVRKAGMPADRWRNDLGRQHDRYIEMQLWDDAPLCSLERARPPA
;
A
#
# COMPACT_ATOMS: atom_id res chain seq x y z
N MET A 1 9.91 -3.78 6.38
CA MET A 1 9.05 -3.10 5.40
C MET A 1 9.57 -3.40 4.02
N THR A 2 8.71 -3.81 3.10
CA THR A 2 9.12 -4.16 1.74
C THR A 2 8.42 -3.28 0.72
N HIS A 3 9.19 -2.61 -0.14
CA HIS A 3 8.70 -1.91 -1.33
C HIS A 3 9.08 -2.69 -2.58
N ASN A 4 8.09 -3.34 -3.21
CA ASN A 4 8.27 -4.04 -4.48
C ASN A 4 8.02 -3.09 -5.65
N TYR A 5 8.90 -3.12 -6.65
CA TYR A 5 8.84 -2.25 -7.81
C TYR A 5 9.30 -2.94 -9.09
N ASP A 6 8.88 -2.38 -10.22
CA ASP A 6 9.40 -2.72 -11.54
C ASP A 6 10.63 -1.86 -11.85
N PRO A 7 11.81 -2.44 -12.10
CA PRO A 7 13.01 -1.67 -12.41
C PRO A 7 12.86 -0.77 -13.66
N ALA A 8 12.00 -1.13 -14.62
CA ALA A 8 11.75 -0.29 -15.81
C ALA A 8 10.96 0.99 -15.48
N ARG A 9 10.21 0.99 -14.37
CA ARG A 9 9.40 2.14 -13.91
C ARG A 9 10.06 2.90 -12.75
N GLY A 10 10.99 2.26 -12.06
CA GLY A 10 11.70 2.81 -10.91
C GLY A 10 10.96 2.59 -9.58
N ALA A 11 11.70 2.73 -8.49
CA ALA A 11 11.17 2.63 -7.14
C ALA A 11 10.43 3.90 -6.72
N PHE A 12 9.62 3.78 -5.67
CA PHE A 12 8.98 4.87 -4.94
C PHE A 12 8.07 5.78 -5.79
N ARG A 13 7.57 5.28 -6.92
CA ARG A 13 6.62 5.99 -7.78
C ARG A 13 5.19 5.76 -7.33
N ASN A 14 4.36 6.79 -7.48
CA ASN A 14 2.92 6.73 -7.28
C ASN A 14 2.18 7.02 -8.60
N LEU A 15 1.15 6.24 -8.91
CA LEU A 15 0.36 6.41 -10.14
C LEU A 15 -0.49 7.69 -10.13
N CYS A 16 -1.06 8.08 -8.98
CA CYS A 16 -1.93 9.23 -8.85
C CYS A 16 -1.19 10.57 -8.91
N SER A 17 0.14 10.58 -8.80
CA SER A 17 0.94 11.78 -9.04
C SER A 17 1.06 12.14 -10.51
N LEU A 18 0.63 11.25 -11.42
CA LEU A 18 0.66 11.45 -12.86
C LEU A 18 -0.65 12.09 -13.38
N SER A 19 -0.57 12.74 -14.53
CA SER A 19 -1.74 13.14 -15.31
C SER A 19 -2.54 11.91 -15.76
N ASP A 20 -3.82 12.11 -16.13
CA ASP A 20 -4.70 11.03 -16.62
C ASP A 20 -4.10 10.30 -17.82
N GLU A 21 -3.49 11.05 -18.75
CA GLU A 21 -2.82 10.49 -19.92
C GLU A 21 -1.61 9.62 -19.52
N ALA A 22 -0.72 10.14 -18.67
CA ALA A 22 0.48 9.41 -18.25
C ALA A 22 0.13 8.20 -17.38
N ALA A 23 -0.83 8.32 -16.46
CA ALA A 23 -1.35 7.21 -15.68
C ALA A 23 -2.00 6.15 -16.59
N GLY A 24 -2.78 6.59 -17.58
CA GLY A 24 -3.39 5.72 -18.59
C GLY A 24 -2.35 4.93 -19.37
N ALA A 25 -1.27 5.58 -19.82
CA ALA A 25 -0.17 4.91 -20.51
C ALA A 25 0.53 3.86 -19.63
N VAL A 26 0.77 4.16 -18.34
CA VAL A 26 1.35 3.20 -17.39
C VAL A 26 0.43 1.99 -17.22
N LEU A 27 -0.87 2.21 -17.02
CA LEU A 27 -1.85 1.12 -16.87
C LEU A 27 -2.00 0.27 -18.14
N ALA A 28 -1.97 0.90 -19.32
CA ALA A 28 -2.00 0.20 -20.60
C ALA A 28 -0.76 -0.69 -20.75
N ALA A 29 0.43 -0.18 -20.43
CA ALA A 29 1.66 -0.96 -20.47
C ALA A 29 1.65 -2.14 -19.49
N ILE A 30 1.05 -1.99 -18.30
CA ILE A 30 0.87 -3.11 -17.35
C ILE A 30 -0.13 -4.14 -17.91
N SER A 31 -1.21 -3.69 -18.53
CA SER A 31 -2.21 -4.58 -19.13
C SER A 31 -1.61 -5.39 -20.28
N VAL A 32 -0.82 -4.74 -21.16
CA VAL A 32 -0.17 -5.37 -22.31
C VAL A 32 0.91 -6.38 -21.90
N SER A 33 1.59 -6.18 -20.77
CA SER A 33 2.59 -7.15 -20.30
C SER A 33 2.01 -8.50 -19.91
N GLY A 34 0.70 -8.58 -19.67
CA GLY A 34 0.01 -9.80 -19.22
C GLY A 34 0.33 -10.21 -17.78
N LEU A 35 1.22 -9.48 -17.08
CA LEU A 35 1.64 -9.79 -15.72
C LEU A 35 0.55 -9.46 -14.69
N ARG A 36 -0.40 -8.57 -15.03
CA ARG A 36 -1.49 -8.19 -14.13
C ARG A 36 -2.74 -7.76 -14.89
N ALA A 37 -3.88 -8.29 -14.47
CA ALA A 37 -5.18 -7.83 -14.96
C ALA A 37 -5.56 -6.48 -14.32
N ILE A 38 -5.71 -5.44 -15.15
CA ILE A 38 -6.13 -4.11 -14.72
C ILE A 38 -7.59 -3.89 -15.11
N LYS A 39 -8.44 -3.59 -14.12
CA LYS A 39 -9.85 -3.24 -14.36
C LYS A 39 -9.94 -1.83 -14.96
N SER A 40 -10.88 -1.60 -15.86
CA SER A 40 -11.09 -0.29 -16.50
C SER A 40 -11.31 0.86 -15.51
N ASN A 41 -11.96 0.58 -14.38
CA ASN A 41 -12.20 1.56 -13.32
C ASN A 41 -11.07 1.66 -12.27
N TYR A 42 -9.89 1.05 -12.52
CA TYR A 42 -8.81 1.00 -11.55
C TYR A 42 -8.31 2.39 -11.13
N LEU A 43 -8.04 3.29 -12.08
CA LEU A 43 -7.51 4.62 -11.78
C LEU A 43 -8.49 5.45 -10.94
N ALA A 44 -9.77 5.45 -11.30
CA ALA A 44 -10.82 6.14 -10.55
C ALA A 44 -10.93 5.61 -9.11
N ARG A 45 -10.93 4.28 -8.94
CA ARG A 45 -10.91 3.66 -7.60
C ARG A 45 -9.67 4.03 -6.81
N ARG A 46 -8.50 4.01 -7.44
CA ARG A 46 -7.23 4.33 -6.78
C ARG A 46 -7.18 5.77 -6.30
N ARG A 47 -7.66 6.72 -7.10
CA ARG A 47 -7.76 8.14 -6.71
C ARG A 47 -8.72 8.36 -5.55
N ALA A 48 -9.88 7.68 -5.55
CA ALA A 48 -10.82 7.75 -4.43
C ALA A 48 -10.20 7.19 -3.14
N THR A 49 -9.52 6.05 -3.23
CA THR A 49 -8.79 5.47 -2.10
C THR A 49 -7.70 6.42 -1.59
N GLU A 50 -6.89 7.01 -2.47
CA GLU A 50 -5.82 7.92 -2.04
C GLU A 50 -6.32 9.25 -1.47
N ALA A 51 -7.46 9.75 -1.95
CA ALA A 51 -8.12 10.91 -1.33
C ALA A 51 -8.59 10.59 0.10
N TRP A 52 -9.14 9.40 0.33
CA TRP A 52 -9.48 8.93 1.68
C TRP A 52 -8.24 8.77 2.57
N LEU A 53 -7.19 8.12 2.06
CA LEU A 53 -5.93 7.96 2.81
C LEU A 53 -5.33 9.30 3.21
N LEU A 54 -5.33 10.28 2.30
CA LEU A 54 -4.84 11.63 2.57
C LEU A 54 -5.66 12.29 3.67
N SER A 55 -6.99 12.23 3.59
CA SER A 55 -7.89 12.77 4.62
C SER A 55 -7.61 12.17 6.00
N GLU A 56 -7.51 10.84 6.09
CA GLU A 56 -7.23 10.14 7.35
C GLU A 56 -5.84 10.46 7.90
N CYS A 57 -4.83 10.56 7.01
CA CYS A 57 -3.49 10.97 7.39
C CYS A 57 -3.50 12.39 7.97
N THR A 58 -4.14 13.34 7.28
CA THR A 58 -4.25 14.73 7.74
C THR A 58 -4.95 14.82 9.08
N GLU A 59 -6.00 14.03 9.31
CA GLU A 59 -6.70 14.00 10.60
C GLU A 59 -5.83 13.44 11.73
N LYS A 60 -5.07 12.38 11.46
CA LYS A 60 -4.31 11.65 12.49
C LYS A 60 -2.93 12.23 12.79
N LEU A 61 -2.24 12.71 11.76
CA LEU A 61 -0.82 13.11 11.81
C LEU A 61 -0.61 14.60 11.46
N GLY A 62 -1.66 15.30 11.02
CA GLY A 62 -1.53 16.64 10.45
C GLY A 62 -1.12 16.62 8.98
N GLU A 63 -0.86 17.80 8.41
CA GLU A 63 -0.58 17.94 6.98
C GLU A 63 0.68 17.15 6.56
N PRO A 64 0.57 16.17 5.64
CA PRO A 64 1.71 15.37 5.22
C PRO A 64 2.67 16.14 4.31
N ARG A 65 3.93 15.69 4.26
CA ARG A 65 4.95 16.27 3.35
C ARG A 65 4.70 15.88 1.89
N LEU A 66 4.08 14.72 1.67
CA LEU A 66 3.69 14.22 0.36
C LEU A 66 2.17 14.26 0.18
N ARG A 67 1.72 14.67 -1.01
CA ARG A 67 0.31 14.56 -1.39
C ARG A 67 -0.12 13.12 -1.69
N TYR A 68 0.81 12.29 -2.19
CA TYR A 68 0.57 10.91 -2.56
C TYR A 68 1.57 10.01 -1.85
N PRO A 69 1.13 8.94 -1.17
CA PRO A 69 2.03 8.16 -0.35
C PRO A 69 2.89 7.21 -1.18
N VAL A 70 4.01 6.79 -0.58
CA VAL A 70 4.83 5.68 -1.06
C VAL A 70 4.46 4.42 -0.27
N TYR A 71 4.17 3.33 -0.99
CA TYR A 71 3.62 2.12 -0.39
C TYR A 71 4.68 1.09 -0.04
N PHE A 72 4.53 0.47 1.13
CA PHE A 72 5.32 -0.66 1.60
C PHE A 72 4.41 -1.74 2.19
N PHE A 73 4.88 -2.98 2.25
CA PHE A 73 4.23 -4.06 2.98
C PHE A 73 4.97 -4.38 4.28
N LEU A 74 4.21 -4.61 5.36
CA LEU A 74 4.79 -5.05 6.64
C LEU A 74 5.20 -6.52 6.54
N GLY A 75 6.50 -6.77 6.69
CA GLY A 75 7.12 -8.07 6.51
C GLY A 75 8.31 -7.98 5.55
N ASP A 76 8.91 -9.14 5.28
CA ASP A 76 9.81 -9.34 4.16
C ASP A 76 9.04 -10.05 3.05
N MET A 77 8.77 -9.32 1.97
CA MET A 77 8.06 -9.78 0.78
C MET A 77 8.96 -9.74 -0.46
N ALA A 78 10.29 -9.79 -0.27
CA ALA A 78 11.27 -9.82 -1.35
C ALA A 78 11.49 -11.24 -1.88
N ASP A 79 10.40 -11.98 -2.08
CA ASP A 79 10.40 -13.37 -2.53
C ASP A 79 10.49 -13.53 -4.05
N GLY A 80 10.35 -12.43 -4.80
CA GLY A 80 10.35 -12.42 -6.26
C GLY A 80 9.12 -13.08 -6.89
N LEU A 81 8.08 -13.42 -6.10
CA LEU A 81 6.88 -14.09 -6.60
C LEU A 81 5.95 -13.17 -7.39
N ASP A 82 6.03 -11.86 -7.15
CA ASP A 82 5.34 -10.86 -7.96
C ASP A 82 6.17 -10.51 -9.20
N ALA A 83 5.95 -11.25 -10.29
CA ALA A 83 6.61 -11.00 -11.57
C ALA A 83 6.35 -9.58 -12.13
N SER A 84 5.29 -8.88 -11.69
CA SER A 84 5.05 -7.50 -12.10
C SER A 84 5.95 -6.48 -11.39
N ARG A 85 6.59 -6.88 -10.29
CA ARG A 85 7.45 -6.04 -9.43
C ARG A 85 8.60 -6.87 -8.86
N PRO A 86 9.57 -7.29 -9.70
CA PRO A 86 10.58 -8.28 -9.33
C PRO A 86 11.70 -7.73 -8.43
N CYS A 87 11.81 -6.41 -8.25
CA CYS A 87 12.83 -5.81 -7.39
C CYS A 87 12.20 -5.32 -6.08
N SER A 88 12.99 -5.33 -5.00
CA SER A 88 12.51 -4.99 -3.66
C SER A 88 13.52 -4.13 -2.89
N HIS A 89 13.02 -3.16 -2.13
CA HIS A 89 13.75 -2.58 -1.01
C HIS A 89 13.19 -3.15 0.30
N VAL A 90 14.06 -3.78 1.09
CA VAL A 90 13.72 -4.26 2.44
C VAL A 90 14.35 -3.31 3.46
N VAL A 91 13.52 -2.64 4.25
CA VAL A 91 13.92 -1.57 5.15
C VAL A 91 13.33 -1.83 6.55
N PRO A 92 14.12 -1.68 7.64
CA PRO A 92 13.58 -1.74 9.00
C PRO A 92 12.49 -0.69 9.20
N LEU A 93 11.43 -1.03 9.93
CA LEU A 93 10.36 -0.08 10.24
C LEU A 93 10.89 1.16 10.99
N ALA A 94 11.87 0.96 11.87
CA ALA A 94 12.53 2.04 12.63
C ALA A 94 13.26 3.08 11.76
N HIS A 95 13.44 2.84 10.46
CA HIS A 95 14.00 3.82 9.53
C HIS A 95 13.01 4.96 9.22
N PHE A 96 11.71 4.71 9.37
CA PHE A 96 10.68 5.68 9.02
C PHE A 96 10.22 6.45 10.26
N PRO A 97 10.04 7.78 10.15
CA PRO A 97 9.55 8.57 11.25
C PRO A 97 8.06 8.26 11.48
N THR A 98 7.68 8.02 12.73
CA THR A 98 6.34 7.51 13.08
C THR A 98 5.23 8.52 12.81
N ASP A 99 5.56 9.81 12.72
CA ASP A 99 4.67 10.91 12.37
C ASP A 99 4.49 11.10 10.86
N ALA A 100 5.12 10.27 10.02
CA ALA A 100 4.95 10.29 8.57
C ALA A 100 4.48 8.95 7.98
N ILE A 101 4.06 8.00 8.81
CA ILE A 101 3.60 6.69 8.35
C ILE A 101 2.19 6.37 8.87
N THR A 102 1.37 5.87 7.97
CA THR A 102 0.07 5.27 8.30
C THR A 102 0.00 3.84 7.79
N PHE A 103 -1.00 3.09 8.23
CA PHE A 103 -1.20 1.70 7.86
C PHE A 103 -2.65 1.40 7.55
N THR A 104 -2.86 0.42 6.67
CA THR A 104 -4.15 -0.24 6.50
C THR A 104 -4.00 -1.74 6.69
N TYR A 105 -5.08 -2.37 7.17
CA TYR A 105 -5.19 -3.81 7.23
C TYR A 105 -6.55 -4.19 6.61
N PRO A 106 -6.62 -4.82 5.42
CA PRO A 106 -5.53 -5.17 4.50
C PRO A 106 -5.01 -3.99 3.67
N ASP A 107 -4.50 -4.22 2.44
CA ASP A 107 -4.09 -3.13 1.55
C ASP A 107 -5.18 -2.08 1.36
N SER A 108 -4.78 -0.84 1.09
CA SER A 108 -5.70 0.30 1.08
C SER A 108 -6.83 0.17 0.06
N MET A 109 -6.59 -0.48 -1.08
CA MET A 109 -7.62 -0.67 -2.10
C MET A 109 -8.69 -1.66 -1.63
N ALA A 110 -8.28 -2.75 -0.98
CA ALA A 110 -9.21 -3.70 -0.39
C ALA A 110 -9.91 -3.10 0.84
N SER A 111 -9.17 -2.48 1.75
CA SER A 111 -9.69 -1.86 2.98
C SER A 111 -10.75 -0.79 2.67
N TYR A 112 -10.51 0.07 1.69
CA TYR A 112 -11.48 1.08 1.25
C TYR A 112 -12.77 0.43 0.74
N GLN A 113 -12.67 -0.59 -0.12
CA GLN A 113 -13.85 -1.25 -0.65
C GLN A 113 -14.65 -1.97 0.43
N LEU A 114 -13.98 -2.72 1.29
CA LEU A 114 -14.62 -3.45 2.39
C LEU A 114 -15.30 -2.49 3.36
N GLY A 115 -14.70 -1.32 3.62
CA GLY A 115 -15.25 -0.31 4.53
C GLY A 115 -16.48 0.44 4.02
N PHE A 116 -16.55 0.73 2.71
CA PHE A 116 -17.52 1.68 2.16
C PHE A 116 -18.51 1.10 1.15
N ARG A 117 -18.36 -0.17 0.74
CA ARG A 117 -19.33 -0.83 -0.13
C ARG A 117 -20.32 -1.67 0.67
N ASP A 118 -21.61 -1.45 0.39
CA ASP A 118 -22.69 -2.19 1.05
C ASP A 118 -22.79 -3.64 0.58
N ASP A 119 -22.47 -3.90 -0.70
CA ASP A 119 -22.48 -5.25 -1.25
C ASP A 119 -21.39 -6.16 -0.66
N LEU A 120 -20.41 -5.59 0.05
CA LEU A 120 -19.36 -6.32 0.77
C LEU A 120 -19.56 -6.30 2.30
N ALA A 121 -20.70 -5.82 2.79
CA ALA A 121 -20.93 -5.65 4.23
C ALA A 121 -20.84 -6.96 5.02
N SER A 122 -21.21 -8.09 4.42
CA SER A 122 -21.08 -9.43 5.03
C SER A 122 -19.64 -9.91 5.17
N GLU A 123 -18.70 -9.33 4.44
CA GLU A 123 -17.27 -9.66 4.46
C GLU A 123 -16.44 -8.67 5.30
N ARG A 124 -17.08 -7.60 5.79
CA ARG A 124 -16.43 -6.49 6.49
C ARG A 124 -16.04 -6.88 7.92
N LEU A 125 -14.77 -6.72 8.25
CA LEU A 125 -14.24 -6.83 9.61
C LEU A 125 -14.14 -5.44 10.28
N PRO A 126 -14.11 -5.37 11.63
CA PRO A 126 -14.12 -4.09 12.35
C PRO A 126 -12.96 -3.14 12.05
N HIS A 127 -11.85 -3.65 11.49
CA HIS A 127 -10.67 -2.87 11.10
C HIS A 127 -10.64 -2.47 9.62
N HIS A 128 -11.54 -2.98 8.79
CA HIS A 128 -11.65 -2.56 7.39
C HIS A 128 -12.22 -1.14 7.30
N GLY A 129 -11.80 -0.39 6.28
CA GLY A 129 -12.20 1.01 6.10
C GLY A 129 -11.57 1.96 7.11
N LYS A 130 -10.46 1.56 7.74
CA LYS A 130 -9.74 2.37 8.72
C LYS A 130 -8.27 2.50 8.35
N VAL A 131 -7.73 3.67 8.67
CA VAL A 131 -6.30 3.96 8.64
C VAL A 131 -5.79 3.98 10.08
N PHE A 132 -4.58 3.48 10.29
CA PHE A 132 -3.97 3.34 11.60
C PHE A 132 -2.64 4.10 11.67
N THR A 133 -2.39 4.80 12.77
CA THR A 133 -1.02 5.17 13.15
C THR A 133 -0.25 3.92 13.61
N LEU A 134 1.06 4.03 13.82
CA LEU A 134 1.85 2.90 14.32
C LEU A 134 1.32 2.36 15.66
N SER A 135 1.00 3.24 16.61
CA SER A 135 0.50 2.84 17.93
C SER A 135 -0.88 2.18 17.85
N GLU A 136 -1.76 2.66 16.98
CA GLU A 136 -3.07 2.06 16.72
C GLU A 136 -2.94 0.68 16.06
N LEU A 137 -2.03 0.54 15.10
CA LEU A 137 -1.74 -0.74 14.44
C LEU A 137 -1.23 -1.77 15.45
N GLU A 138 -0.28 -1.39 16.31
CA GLU A 138 0.22 -2.29 17.35
C GLU A 138 -0.90 -2.76 18.30
N ALA A 139 -1.81 -1.87 18.66
CA ALA A 139 -2.98 -2.22 19.46
C ALA A 139 -3.92 -3.17 18.73
N LEU A 140 -4.17 -2.94 17.44
CA LEU A 140 -4.96 -3.83 16.59
C LEU A 140 -4.31 -5.21 16.49
N VAL A 141 -3.01 -5.29 16.19
CA VAL A 141 -2.27 -6.55 16.04
C VAL A 141 -2.25 -7.34 17.35
N ARG A 142 -2.13 -6.68 18.51
CA ARG A 142 -2.25 -7.37 19.82
C ARG A 142 -3.62 -8.04 20.00
N LYS A 143 -4.68 -7.49 19.43
CA LYS A 143 -6.06 -8.01 19.55
C LYS A 143 -6.43 -9.01 18.44
N ALA A 144 -6.11 -8.69 17.18
CA ALA A 144 -6.54 -9.40 15.99
C ALA A 144 -5.46 -10.34 15.41
N GLY A 145 -4.21 -10.21 15.85
CA GLY A 145 -3.06 -10.94 15.34
C GLY A 145 -2.48 -10.34 14.06
N MET A 146 -1.30 -10.84 13.67
CA MET A 146 -0.66 -10.52 12.40
C MET A 146 -1.36 -11.21 11.22
N PRO A 147 -1.22 -10.67 9.99
CA PRO A 147 -1.46 -11.43 8.77
C PRO A 147 -0.56 -12.68 8.81
N ALA A 148 -1.17 -13.85 8.84
CA ALA A 148 -0.51 -15.15 8.79
C ALA A 148 -1.29 -16.04 7.82
N ASP A 149 -0.90 -17.31 7.65
CA ASP A 149 -1.60 -18.24 6.75
C ASP A 149 -3.08 -18.49 7.10
N ARG A 150 -3.60 -17.90 8.18
CA ARG A 150 -5.02 -17.90 8.53
C ARG A 150 -5.91 -17.42 7.38
N TRP A 151 -5.49 -16.45 6.56
CA TRP A 151 -6.30 -16.02 5.40
C TRP A 151 -6.54 -17.14 4.37
N ARG A 152 -5.69 -18.17 4.33
CA ARG A 152 -5.84 -19.31 3.42
C ARG A 152 -6.93 -20.29 3.87
N ASN A 153 -7.18 -20.36 5.17
CA ASN A 153 -8.04 -21.39 5.78
C ASN A 153 -9.26 -20.79 6.51
N ASP A 154 -9.28 -19.48 6.75
CA ASP A 154 -10.36 -18.75 7.41
C ASP A 154 -11.07 -17.87 6.39
N LEU A 155 -12.25 -18.31 5.95
CA LEU A 155 -13.10 -17.58 5.00
C LEU A 155 -13.47 -16.18 5.52
N GLY A 156 -13.53 -15.99 6.85
CA GLY A 156 -13.79 -14.69 7.46
C GLY A 156 -12.62 -13.71 7.34
N ARG A 157 -11.43 -14.17 6.91
CA ARG A 157 -10.19 -13.37 6.82
C ARG A 157 -9.53 -13.45 5.44
N GLN A 158 -10.28 -13.84 4.40
CA GLN A 158 -9.76 -14.03 3.05
C GLN A 158 -9.05 -12.80 2.44
N HIS A 159 -9.42 -11.60 2.90
CA HIS A 159 -8.84 -10.32 2.46
C HIS A 159 -7.64 -9.87 3.30
N ASP A 160 -7.48 -10.37 4.53
CA ASP A 160 -6.48 -9.94 5.53
C ASP A 160 -5.07 -10.52 5.25
N ARG A 161 -4.60 -10.42 3.99
CA ARG A 161 -3.36 -11.06 3.52
C ARG A 161 -2.09 -10.34 3.93
N TYR A 162 -2.15 -9.01 4.00
CA TYR A 162 -0.98 -8.16 4.27
C TYR A 162 -1.43 -6.88 4.97
N ILE A 163 -0.54 -6.31 5.78
CA ILE A 163 -0.65 -4.92 6.25
C ILE A 163 0.16 -4.05 5.28
N GLU A 164 -0.47 -3.01 4.76
CA GLU A 164 0.16 -2.02 3.89
C GLU A 164 0.49 -0.77 4.69
N MET A 165 1.70 -0.26 4.55
CA MET A 165 2.14 1.02 5.09
C MET A 165 2.12 2.07 3.97
N GLN A 166 1.65 3.25 4.31
CA GLN A 166 1.73 4.46 3.49
C GLN A 166 2.73 5.42 4.14
N LEU A 167 3.80 5.74 3.41
CA LEU A 167 4.79 6.73 3.80
C LEU A 167 4.46 8.08 3.16
N TRP A 168 4.41 9.12 3.97
CA TRP A 168 4.00 10.48 3.60
C TRP A 168 5.16 11.49 3.61
N ASP A 169 6.39 10.99 3.56
CA ASP A 169 7.64 11.76 3.54
C ASP A 169 8.68 11.07 2.65
N ASP A 170 9.33 11.82 1.76
CA ASP A 170 10.35 11.31 0.85
C ASP A 170 11.78 11.40 1.42
N ALA A 171 12.01 12.17 2.50
CA ALA A 171 13.33 12.32 3.10
C ALA A 171 14.01 10.97 3.46
N PRO A 172 13.30 9.96 4.01
CA PRO A 172 13.89 8.65 4.30
C PRO A 172 14.33 7.88 3.05
N LEU A 173 13.76 8.18 1.88
CA LEU A 173 13.97 7.45 0.62
C LEU A 173 15.28 7.82 -0.06
N CYS A 174 15.76 9.06 0.10
CA CYS A 174 17.02 9.55 -0.45
C CYS A 174 18.22 8.65 -0.09
N SER A 175 18.23 8.10 1.12
CA SER A 175 19.28 7.16 1.56
C SER A 175 19.22 5.80 0.88
N LEU A 176 18.02 5.35 0.49
CA LEU A 176 17.77 4.06 -0.14
C LEU A 176 18.11 4.06 -1.63
N GLU A 177 17.88 5.18 -2.32
CA GLU A 177 18.24 5.33 -3.73
C GLU A 177 19.75 5.36 -3.94
N ARG A 178 20.51 5.96 -3.01
CA ARG A 178 21.97 6.03 -3.05
C ARG A 178 22.67 4.71 -2.75
N ALA A 179 22.01 3.78 -2.08
CA ALA A 179 22.56 2.48 -1.71
C ALA A 179 22.56 1.46 -2.87
N ARG A 180 22.04 1.83 -4.04
CA ARG A 180 22.06 0.95 -5.23
C ARG A 180 23.48 0.95 -5.82
N PRO A 181 24.19 -0.20 -5.90
CA PRO A 181 25.39 -0.26 -6.71
C PRO A 181 25.04 0.06 -8.17
N PRO A 182 25.90 0.79 -8.91
CA PRO A 182 25.67 1.00 -10.34
C PRO A 182 25.57 -0.36 -11.04
N ALA A 183 24.59 -0.46 -11.93
CA ALA A 183 24.35 -1.64 -12.76
C ALA A 183 25.52 -1.89 -13.72
#